data_AF-A0A7Y2C327-F1
#
_entry.id   AF-A0A7Y2C327-F1
#
_cell.length_a   1.000
_cell.length_b   1.000
_cell.length_c   1.000
_cell.angle_alpha   90.00
_cell.angle_beta   90.00
_cell.angle_gamma   90.00
#
_symmetry.space_group_name_H-M   'P 1'
#
loop_
_entity.id
_entity.type
_entity.pdbx_description
1 polymer ?
#
loop_
_entity_poly.entity_id
_entity_poly.type
_entity_poly.pdbx_seq_one_letter_code
_entity_poly.pdbx_strand_id
1 'polypeptide(L)'
;MTRLLFFFLGLAFTISTLDAQETFSQKDLKAFAEVYMANKRPAFNQGQGILPLLEKHNISRERYGEIFRAHHENKSIPMSKSEKSFLQELQTAGGDQEKKLMDNLKRLCKQEGLSYETFKKIDVKFQSDIAFQRSLKPQFDSVIRSNKNE
;
A
#
# COMPACT_ATOMS: atom_id res chain seq x y z
N MET A 1 -21.77 59.18 -35.84
CA MET A 1 -21.27 58.55 -34.61
C MET A 1 -22.41 57.75 -33.99
N THR A 2 -22.40 56.43 -34.15
CA THR A 2 -23.38 55.55 -33.49
C THR A 2 -22.68 54.24 -33.16
N ARG A 3 -22.54 53.96 -31.86
CA ARG A 3 -21.87 52.78 -31.28
C ARG A 3 -22.81 51.59 -31.36
N LEU A 4 -22.39 50.50 -31.99
CA LEU A 4 -23.09 49.21 -31.90
C LEU A 4 -22.45 48.41 -30.75
N LEU A 5 -23.21 48.23 -29.68
CA LEU A 5 -22.86 47.40 -28.54
C LEU A 5 -22.81 45.92 -28.96
N PHE A 6 -21.68 45.27 -28.74
CA PHE A 6 -21.59 43.82 -28.75
C PHE A 6 -22.20 43.28 -27.45
N PHE A 7 -23.33 42.59 -27.58
CA PHE A 7 -23.89 41.74 -26.53
C PHE A 7 -23.00 40.50 -26.38
N PHE A 8 -22.19 40.44 -25.32
CA PHE A 8 -21.60 39.19 -24.84
C PHE A 8 -22.70 38.38 -24.16
N LEU A 9 -23.29 37.44 -24.89
CA LEU A 9 -24.17 36.43 -24.29
C LEU A 9 -23.28 35.44 -23.53
N GLY A 10 -23.26 35.57 -22.21
CA GLY A 10 -22.57 34.64 -21.32
C GLY A 10 -23.21 33.26 -21.37
N LEU A 11 -22.51 32.29 -21.97
CA LEU A 11 -22.69 30.89 -21.62
C LEU A 11 -21.82 30.62 -20.38
N ALA A 12 -22.40 30.90 -19.20
CA ALA A 12 -21.87 30.36 -17.96
C ALA A 12 -22.11 28.85 -17.98
N PHE A 13 -21.09 28.10 -18.39
CA PHE A 13 -21.06 26.66 -18.29
C PHE A 13 -20.86 26.31 -16.80
N THR A 14 -21.95 26.29 -16.02
CA THR A 14 -21.91 25.74 -14.67
C THR A 14 -21.86 24.22 -14.79
N ILE A 15 -20.65 23.69 -14.88
CA ILE A 15 -20.39 22.28 -14.56
C ILE A 15 -20.56 22.17 -13.05
N SER A 16 -21.76 21.82 -12.61
CA SER A 16 -21.97 21.30 -11.27
C SER A 16 -21.37 19.90 -11.22
N THR A 17 -20.06 19.77 -11.05
CA THR A 17 -19.49 18.55 -10.47
C THR A 17 -19.95 18.51 -9.03
N LEU A 18 -21.12 17.91 -8.82
CA LEU A 18 -21.50 17.33 -7.55
C LEU A 18 -20.49 16.19 -7.30
N ASP A 19 -19.30 16.52 -6.83
CA ASP A 19 -18.43 15.53 -6.21
C ASP A 19 -19.23 15.03 -5.00
N ALA A 20 -19.85 13.87 -5.14
CA ALA A 20 -20.36 13.12 -4.02
C ALA A 20 -19.16 12.87 -3.12
N GLN A 21 -18.97 13.76 -2.14
CA GLN A 21 -17.89 13.69 -1.18
C GLN A 21 -18.04 12.33 -0.50
N GLU A 22 -17.18 11.38 -0.85
CA GLU A 22 -17.25 10.01 -0.35
C GLU A 22 -16.97 10.05 1.15
N THR A 23 -18.03 10.20 1.95
CA THR A 23 -17.95 10.26 3.41
C THR A 23 -17.97 8.85 3.96
N PHE A 24 -16.82 8.40 4.46
CA PHE A 24 -16.73 7.15 5.20
C PHE A 24 -17.51 7.25 6.52
N SER A 25 -18.20 6.16 6.91
CA SER A 25 -18.93 6.16 8.18
C SER A 25 -17.97 6.12 9.36
N GLN A 26 -18.39 6.64 10.53
CA GLN A 26 -17.57 6.55 11.75
C GLN A 26 -17.22 5.10 12.13
N LYS A 27 -18.12 4.15 11.82
CA LYS A 27 -17.87 2.73 11.99
C LYS A 27 -16.71 2.25 11.10
N ASP A 28 -16.70 2.65 9.83
CA ASP A 28 -15.63 2.27 8.89
C ASP A 28 -14.29 2.87 9.29
N LEU A 29 -14.28 4.12 9.76
CA LEU A 29 -13.07 4.79 10.21
C LEU A 29 -12.47 4.15 11.48
N LYS A 30 -13.33 3.72 12.41
CA LYS A 30 -12.89 2.94 13.58
C LYS A 30 -12.32 1.60 13.15
N ALA A 31 -13.06 0.84 12.35
CA ALA A 31 -12.63 -0.46 11.84
C ALA A 31 -11.32 -0.36 11.04
N PHE A 32 -11.15 0.72 10.27
CA PHE A 32 -9.88 1.01 9.58
C PHE A 32 -8.72 1.13 10.56
N ALA A 33 -8.87 1.90 11.65
CA ALA A 33 -7.80 2.07 12.63
C ALA A 33 -7.42 0.74 13.31
N GLU A 34 -8.41 -0.08 13.66
CA GLU A 34 -8.21 -1.43 14.24
C GLU A 34 -7.42 -2.32 13.27
N VAL A 35 -7.90 -2.45 12.01
CA VAL A 35 -7.23 -3.24 10.97
C VAL A 35 -5.83 -2.70 10.69
N TYR A 36 -5.66 -1.40 10.59
CA TYR A 36 -4.37 -0.77 10.28
C TYR A 36 -3.34 -1.04 11.38
N MET A 37 -3.75 -0.94 12.66
CA MET A 37 -2.88 -1.24 13.79
C MET A 37 -2.55 -2.73 13.89
N ALA A 38 -3.53 -3.61 13.69
CA ALA A 38 -3.34 -5.06 13.72
C ALA A 38 -2.53 -5.58 12.52
N ASN A 39 -2.63 -4.90 11.38
CA ASN A 39 -1.88 -5.22 10.16
C ASN A 39 -0.59 -4.39 10.04
N LYS A 40 -0.12 -3.74 11.11
CA LYS A 40 1.18 -3.07 11.11
C LYS A 40 2.24 -4.10 10.74
N ARG A 41 2.72 -3.98 9.52
CA ARG A 41 3.78 -4.84 9.01
C ARG A 41 4.99 -4.59 9.90
N PRO A 42 5.60 -5.62 10.53
CA PRO A 42 6.98 -5.46 10.92
C PRO A 42 7.73 -5.01 9.67
N ALA A 43 8.60 -4.00 9.81
CA ALA A 43 9.45 -3.55 8.71
C ALA A 43 10.05 -4.82 8.09
N PHE A 44 9.64 -5.13 6.85
CA PHE A 44 10.04 -6.36 6.22
C PHE A 44 11.55 -6.24 6.01
N ASN A 45 12.32 -6.84 6.90
CA ASN A 45 13.74 -7.01 6.71
C ASN A 45 13.87 -8.02 5.57
N GLN A 46 13.85 -7.51 4.32
CA GLN A 46 14.15 -8.27 3.11
C GLN A 46 15.44 -9.12 3.28
N GLY A 47 16.33 -8.69 4.17
CA GLY A 47 17.55 -9.41 4.54
C GLY A 47 17.37 -10.71 5.34
N GLN A 48 16.27 -10.93 6.08
CA GLN A 48 16.14 -12.15 6.90
C GLN A 48 15.74 -13.40 6.11
N GLY A 49 14.99 -13.25 5.01
CA GLY A 49 14.59 -14.38 4.16
C GLY A 49 15.63 -14.76 3.10
N ILE A 50 16.56 -13.85 2.77
CA ILE A 50 17.47 -14.06 1.64
C ILE A 50 18.73 -14.85 2.00
N LEU A 51 19.24 -14.72 3.23
CA LEU A 51 20.47 -15.38 3.65
C LEU A 51 20.38 -16.92 3.60
N PRO A 52 19.30 -17.57 4.08
CA PRO A 52 19.17 -19.02 3.97
C PRO A 52 19.07 -19.49 2.51
N LEU A 53 18.45 -18.70 1.63
CA LEU A 53 18.36 -19.01 0.20
C LEU A 53 19.72 -18.87 -0.50
N LEU A 54 20.51 -17.86 -0.13
CA LEU A 54 21.87 -17.69 -0.64
C LEU A 54 22.76 -18.89 -0.25
N GLU A 55 22.68 -19.32 1.01
CA GLU A 55 23.40 -20.51 1.50
C GLU A 55 22.98 -21.78 0.75
N LYS A 56 21.67 -22.03 0.60
CA LYS A 56 21.12 -23.20 -0.11
C LYS A 56 21.62 -23.31 -1.55
N HIS A 57 21.74 -22.18 -2.25
CA HIS A 57 22.16 -22.14 -3.65
C HIS A 57 23.67 -21.89 -3.84
N ASN A 58 24.42 -21.81 -2.74
CA ASN A 58 25.85 -21.53 -2.71
C ASN A 58 26.21 -20.22 -3.44
N ILE A 59 25.43 -19.17 -3.20
CA ILE A 59 25.61 -17.84 -3.80
C ILE A 59 26.16 -16.91 -2.73
N SER A 60 27.31 -16.27 -3.00
CA SER A 60 27.87 -15.28 -2.09
C SER A 60 27.06 -14.00 -2.08
N ARG A 61 27.17 -13.22 -1.00
CA ARG A 61 26.49 -11.91 -0.89
C ARG A 61 26.98 -10.94 -1.96
N GLU A 62 28.26 -10.98 -2.28
CA GLU A 62 28.89 -10.16 -3.32
C GLU A 62 28.28 -10.48 -4.68
N ARG A 63 28.14 -11.78 -4.99
CA ARG A 63 27.57 -12.24 -6.25
C ARG A 63 26.08 -11.89 -6.38
N TYR A 64 25.34 -12.03 -5.29
CA TYR A 64 23.96 -11.54 -5.23
C TYR A 64 23.87 -10.03 -5.46
N GLY A 65 24.77 -9.24 -4.86
CA GLY A 65 24.87 -7.80 -5.08
C GLY A 65 25.17 -7.43 -6.53
N GLU A 66 26.01 -8.19 -7.22
CA GLU A 66 26.25 -8.02 -8.66
C GLU A 66 25.00 -8.29 -9.50
N ILE A 67 24.29 -9.39 -9.23
CA ILE A 67 23.05 -9.75 -9.91
C ILE A 67 21.99 -8.65 -9.71
N PHE A 68 21.84 -8.19 -8.46
CA PHE A 68 20.90 -7.13 -8.11
C PHE A 68 21.21 -5.80 -8.81
N ARG A 69 22.48 -5.37 -8.80
CA ARG A 69 22.91 -4.16 -9.50
C ARG A 69 22.71 -4.27 -11.01
N ALA A 70 23.10 -5.39 -11.61
CA ALA A 70 22.93 -5.63 -13.04
C ALA A 70 21.45 -5.53 -13.45
N HIS A 71 20.55 -6.11 -12.67
CA HIS A 71 19.10 -5.98 -12.88
C HIS A 71 18.65 -4.51 -12.80
N HIS A 72 19.06 -3.76 -11.77
CA HIS A 72 18.67 -2.35 -11.60
C HIS A 72 19.22 -1.45 -12.73
N GLU A 73 20.40 -1.79 -13.27
CA GLU A 73 21.03 -1.07 -14.37
C GLU A 73 20.57 -1.56 -15.76
N ASN A 74 19.60 -2.50 -15.83
CA ASN A 74 19.17 -3.17 -17.06
C ASN A 74 20.33 -3.81 -17.86
N LYS A 75 21.36 -4.28 -17.16
CA LYS A 75 22.51 -4.97 -17.75
C LYS A 75 22.32 -6.48 -17.69
N SER A 76 22.63 -7.15 -18.81
CA SER A 76 22.69 -8.60 -18.85
C SER A 76 24.04 -9.09 -18.36
N ILE A 77 24.03 -10.01 -17.39
CA ILE A 77 25.23 -10.72 -16.93
C ILE A 77 25.03 -12.23 -17.08
N PRO A 78 26.10 -13.00 -17.34
CA PRO A 78 25.99 -14.46 -17.35
C PRO A 78 25.57 -14.96 -15.97
N MET A 79 24.58 -15.85 -15.94
CA MET A 79 24.07 -16.48 -14.73
C MET A 79 24.16 -18.00 -14.81
N SER A 80 24.60 -18.63 -13.73
CA SER A 80 24.63 -20.08 -13.56
C SER A 80 23.22 -20.66 -13.42
N LYS A 81 23.09 -21.99 -13.55
CA LYS A 81 21.81 -22.68 -13.28
C LYS A 81 21.36 -22.50 -11.83
N SER A 82 22.30 -22.51 -10.88
CA SER A 82 22.01 -22.29 -9.45
C SER A 82 21.46 -20.88 -9.21
N GLU A 83 22.08 -19.86 -9.82
CA GLU A 83 21.64 -18.46 -9.70
C GLU A 83 20.23 -18.23 -10.27
N LYS A 84 19.92 -18.84 -11.42
CA LYS A 84 18.57 -18.79 -11.99
C LYS A 84 17.54 -19.48 -11.09
N SER A 85 17.89 -20.64 -10.53
CA SER A 85 17.04 -21.38 -9.59
C SER A 85 16.78 -20.58 -8.31
N PHE A 86 17.81 -19.95 -7.76
CA PHE A 86 17.71 -19.04 -6.62
C PHE A 86 16.74 -17.88 -6.89
N LEU A 87 16.86 -17.19 -8.03
CA LEU A 87 15.98 -16.07 -8.36
C LEU A 87 14.51 -16.51 -8.49
N GLN A 88 14.28 -17.69 -9.07
CA GLN A 88 12.94 -18.25 -9.19
C GLN A 88 12.35 -18.60 -7.82
N GLU A 89 13.12 -19.24 -6.94
CA GLU A 89 12.66 -19.56 -5.58
C GLU A 89 12.42 -18.29 -4.76
N LEU A 90 13.28 -17.28 -4.90
CA LEU A 90 13.11 -15.98 -4.25
C LEU A 90 11.82 -15.30 -4.72
N GLN A 91 11.50 -15.36 -6.02
CA GLN A 91 10.26 -14.82 -6.57
C GLN A 91 9.04 -15.57 -6.04
N THR A 92 9.08 -16.90 -6.00
CA THR A 92 7.99 -17.72 -5.43
C THR A 92 7.78 -17.42 -3.95
N ALA A 93 8.85 -17.38 -3.15
CA ALA A 93 8.78 -17.06 -1.73
C ALA A 93 8.22 -15.65 -1.49
N GLY A 94 8.61 -14.67 -2.32
CA GLY A 94 8.04 -13.32 -2.30
C GLY A 94 6.54 -13.31 -2.60
N GLY A 95 6.12 -14.02 -3.64
CA GLY A 95 4.70 -14.12 -4.03
C GLY A 95 3.82 -14.81 -2.97
N ASP A 96 4.29 -15.91 -2.38
CA ASP A 96 3.58 -16.61 -1.31
C ASP A 96 3.44 -15.74 -0.07
N GLN A 97 4.48 -14.97 0.26
CA GLN A 97 4.45 -14.05 1.39
C GLN A 97 3.49 -12.90 1.13
N GLU A 98 3.50 -12.30 -0.07
CA GLU A 98 2.56 -11.25 -0.44
C GLU A 98 1.11 -11.76 -0.37
N LYS A 99 0.86 -12.98 -0.86
CA LYS A 99 -0.44 -13.62 -0.77
C LYS A 99 -0.88 -13.81 0.69
N LYS A 100 -0.01 -14.33 1.57
CA LYS A 100 -0.29 -14.48 3.01
C LYS A 100 -0.62 -13.15 3.67
N LEU A 101 0.12 -12.08 3.33
CA LEU A 101 -0.15 -10.74 3.85
C LEU A 101 -1.50 -10.20 3.37
N MET A 102 -1.84 -10.41 2.10
CA MET A 102 -3.14 -10.03 1.54
C MET A 102 -4.28 -10.81 2.21
N ASP A 103 -4.13 -12.12 2.37
CA ASP A 103 -5.15 -12.98 2.99
C ASP A 103 -5.35 -12.61 4.47
N ASN A 104 -4.26 -12.30 5.18
CA ASN A 104 -4.32 -11.78 6.54
C ASN A 104 -5.09 -10.46 6.63
N LEU A 105 -4.79 -9.51 5.75
CA LEU A 105 -5.49 -8.22 5.70
C LEU A 105 -6.98 -8.40 5.40
N LYS A 106 -7.34 -9.24 4.41
CA LYS A 106 -8.74 -9.56 4.09
C LYS A 106 -9.47 -10.18 5.29
N ARG A 107 -8.80 -11.07 6.03
CA ARG A 107 -9.33 -11.68 7.26
C ARG A 107 -9.58 -10.62 8.34
N LEU A 108 -8.63 -9.73 8.60
CA LEU A 108 -8.77 -8.64 9.57
C LEU A 108 -9.92 -7.70 9.18
N CYS A 109 -9.99 -7.28 7.92
CA CYS A 109 -11.11 -6.49 7.39
C CYS A 109 -12.47 -7.18 7.68
N LYS A 110 -12.57 -8.48 7.39
CA LYS A 110 -13.79 -9.25 7.67
C LYS A 110 -14.14 -9.30 9.16
N GLN A 111 -13.14 -9.47 10.05
CA GLN A 111 -13.36 -9.50 11.50
C GLN A 111 -13.93 -8.18 12.02
N GLU A 112 -13.40 -7.05 11.54
CA GLU A 112 -13.85 -5.71 11.94
C GLU A 112 -15.10 -5.23 11.18
N GLY A 113 -15.67 -6.07 10.31
CA GLY A 113 -16.84 -5.72 9.51
C GLY A 113 -16.58 -4.62 8.48
N LEU A 114 -15.34 -4.47 8.04
CA LEU A 114 -14.90 -3.52 7.00
C LEU A 114 -14.69 -4.26 5.68
N SER A 115 -15.22 -3.74 4.58
CA SER A 115 -14.94 -4.33 3.26
C SER A 115 -13.47 -4.06 2.87
N TYR A 116 -12.84 -5.01 2.17
CA TYR A 116 -11.47 -4.80 1.68
C TYR A 116 -11.36 -3.60 0.72
N GLU A 117 -12.40 -3.34 -0.08
CA GLU A 117 -12.42 -2.20 -1.00
C GLU A 117 -12.51 -0.87 -0.24
N THR A 118 -13.38 -0.79 0.77
CA THR A 118 -13.48 0.38 1.64
C THR A 118 -12.17 0.62 2.39
N PHE A 119 -11.53 -0.42 2.91
CA PHE A 119 -10.21 -0.33 3.53
C PHE A 119 -9.20 0.32 2.56
N LYS A 120 -9.10 -0.17 1.31
CA LYS A 120 -8.17 0.39 0.32
C LYS A 120 -8.44 1.87 0.03
N LYS A 121 -9.70 2.27 -0.09
CA LYS A 121 -10.07 3.67 -0.33
C LYS A 121 -9.65 4.56 0.85
N ILE A 122 -9.92 4.11 2.08
CA ILE A 122 -9.50 4.82 3.30
C ILE A 122 -7.97 4.88 3.39
N ASP A 123 -7.26 3.78 3.11
CA ASP A 123 -5.79 3.73 3.14
C ASP A 123 -5.15 4.68 2.12
N VAL A 124 -5.65 4.69 0.87
CA VAL A 124 -5.20 5.65 -0.15
C VAL A 124 -5.40 7.09 0.32
N LYS A 125 -6.57 7.41 0.88
CA LYS A 125 -6.84 8.75 1.41
C LYS A 125 -5.96 9.07 2.61
N PHE A 126 -5.76 8.11 3.52
CA PHE A 126 -4.91 8.25 4.70
C PHE A 126 -3.45 8.54 4.35
N GLN A 127 -2.92 7.91 3.30
CA GLN A 127 -1.54 8.13 2.86
C GLN A 127 -1.33 9.42 2.06
N SER A 128 -2.37 9.96 1.43
CA SER A 128 -2.27 11.12 0.54
C SER A 128 -2.81 12.44 1.12
N ASP A 129 -3.65 12.38 2.15
CA ASP A 129 -4.33 13.56 2.73
C ASP A 129 -4.01 13.70 4.23
N ILE A 130 -3.14 14.67 4.55
CA ILE A 130 -2.70 14.98 5.92
C ILE A 130 -3.87 15.41 6.81
N ALA A 131 -4.85 16.15 6.28
CA ALA A 131 -5.99 16.60 7.06
C ALA A 131 -6.87 15.40 7.47
N PHE A 132 -7.10 14.47 6.53
CA PHE A 132 -7.79 13.22 6.80
C PHE A 132 -7.00 12.29 7.74
N GLN A 133 -5.68 12.21 7.58
CA GLN A 133 -4.82 11.47 8.51
C GLN A 133 -4.98 11.97 9.95
N ARG A 134 -4.96 13.30 10.14
CA ARG A 134 -5.14 13.93 11.46
C ARG A 134 -6.54 13.71 12.02
N SER A 135 -7.57 13.70 11.18
CA SER A 135 -8.95 13.48 11.64
C SER A 135 -9.17 12.07 12.19
N LEU A 136 -8.35 11.09 11.79
CA LEU A 136 -8.38 9.72 12.31
C LEU A 136 -7.67 9.53 13.66
N LYS A 137 -6.94 10.54 14.15
CA LYS A 137 -6.23 10.45 15.43
C LYS A 137 -7.09 9.94 16.59
N PRO A 138 -8.33 10.41 16.82
CA PRO A 138 -9.16 9.92 17.92
C PRO A 138 -9.46 8.42 17.85
N GLN A 139 -9.60 7.87 16.64
CA GLN A 139 -9.84 6.44 16.43
C GLN A 139 -8.59 5.64 16.80
N PHE A 140 -7.42 6.04 16.30
CA PHE A 140 -6.14 5.41 16.67
C PHE A 140 -5.84 5.50 18.16
N ASP A 141 -6.08 6.65 18.80
CA ASP A 141 -5.92 6.81 20.25
C ASP A 141 -6.85 5.86 21.03
N SER A 142 -8.05 5.60 20.52
CA SER A 142 -8.97 4.63 21.12
C SER A 142 -8.39 3.22 21.08
N VAL A 143 -7.93 2.76 19.92
CA VAL A 143 -7.31 1.41 19.75
C VAL A 143 -6.12 1.24 20.69
N ILE A 144 -5.23 2.22 20.74
CA ILE A 144 -4.02 2.17 21.58
C ILE A 144 -4.37 2.05 23.07
N ARG A 145 -5.46 2.70 23.52
CA ARG A 145 -5.90 2.61 24.93
C ARG A 145 -6.53 1.27 25.25
N SER A 146 -7.36 0.72 24.36
CA SER A 146 -7.96 -0.61 24.55
C SER A 146 -6.89 -1.68 24.72
N ASN A 147 -5.87 -1.67 23.85
CA ASN A 147 -4.79 -2.66 23.88
C ASN A 147 -3.83 -2.55 25.08
N LYS A 148 -3.95 -1.52 25.92
CA LYS A 148 -3.15 -1.36 27.15
C LYS A 148 -3.83 -1.89 28.41
N ASN A 149 -5.14 -2.17 28.33
CA ASN A 149 -5.96 -2.62 29.45
C ASN A 149 -6.34 -4.11 29.35
N GLU A 150 -5.80 -4.82 28.34
CA GLU A 150 -5.82 -6.28 28.18
C GLU A 150 -4.46 -6.87 28.60
#